data_AF-A0A1Z4GDZ9-F1
#
_entry.id   AF-A0A1Z4GDZ9-F1
#
_cell.length_a   1.000
_cell.length_b   1.000
_cell.length_c   1.000
_cell.angle_alpha   90.00
_cell.angle_beta   90.00
_cell.angle_gamma   90.00
#
_symmetry.space_group_name_H-M   'P 1'
#
loop_
_entity.id
_entity.type
_entity.pdbx_description
1 polymer ?
#
loop_
_entity_poly.entity_id
_entity_poly.type
_entity_poly.pdbx_seq_one_letter_code
_entity_poly.pdbx_strand_id
1 'polypeptide(L)'
;MACNTGEKPIIRYSFNGGGERIYKTELSPVDIEILNGADSFEGNTENFSSEGFQLTFYSPNNFKYFDVVVLDYRIKDIGYLDLEVVSCGETTWSDTMITIDPNTISINPNIRCPIVTDQCMIKIKHNGNTIFRDKGKQPCNYTVQCGRCPEGQCECSTPNYPGYCCVDCAELAGEIKGIRNLVRSLKNGR
;
A
#
# COMPACT_ATOMS: atom_id res chain seq x y z
N MET A 1 -11.49 8.97 -5.45
CA MET A 1 -12.19 8.04 -6.35
C MET A 1 -11.56 8.07 -7.72
N ALA A 2 -10.97 6.96 -8.15
CA ALA A 2 -10.23 6.91 -9.41
C ALA A 2 -11.07 6.41 -10.60
N CYS A 3 -12.01 5.47 -10.39
CA CYS A 3 -12.73 4.75 -11.47
C CYS A 3 -14.26 4.81 -11.30
N ASN A 4 -15.03 4.63 -12.39
CA ASN A 4 -16.49 4.57 -12.36
C ASN A 4 -16.99 3.19 -11.92
N THR A 5 -18.20 3.13 -11.38
CA THR A 5 -18.85 1.85 -11.01
C THR A 5 -18.91 0.90 -12.19
N GLY A 6 -18.49 -0.35 -11.99
CA GLY A 6 -18.47 -1.40 -13.01
C GLY A 6 -17.18 -1.50 -13.84
N GLU A 7 -16.27 -0.53 -13.75
CA GLU A 7 -14.93 -0.64 -14.32
C GLU A 7 -14.07 -1.65 -13.52
N LYS A 8 -13.00 -2.18 -14.12
CA LYS A 8 -12.09 -3.16 -13.51
C LYS A 8 -10.68 -2.57 -13.36
N PRO A 9 -10.39 -1.88 -12.25
CA PRO A 9 -9.18 -1.09 -12.10
C PRO A 9 -7.89 -1.94 -12.13
N ILE A 10 -6.86 -1.42 -12.79
CA ILE A 10 -5.48 -1.93 -12.69
C ILE A 10 -4.65 -0.88 -11.97
N ILE A 11 -4.15 -1.22 -10.79
CA ILE A 11 -3.30 -0.34 -10.00
C ILE A 11 -1.86 -0.82 -10.16
N ARG A 12 -1.02 0.00 -10.78
CA ARG A 12 0.42 -0.20 -10.85
C ARG A 12 1.07 0.62 -9.77
N TYR A 13 1.99 0.06 -9.01
CA TYR A 13 2.66 0.77 -7.94
C TYR A 13 4.09 0.29 -7.76
N SER A 14 4.94 1.15 -7.19
CA SER A 14 6.32 0.82 -6.89
C SER A 14 6.79 1.52 -5.62
N PHE A 15 7.79 0.91 -5.01
CA PHE A 15 8.54 1.46 -3.89
C PHE A 15 9.95 1.76 -4.37
N ASN A 16 10.67 2.64 -3.67
CA ASN A 16 12.04 2.98 -4.01
C ASN A 16 12.97 1.76 -3.98
N GLY A 17 13.72 1.56 -5.06
CA GLY A 17 14.56 0.38 -5.29
C GLY A 17 13.79 -0.90 -5.60
N GLY A 18 12.45 -0.88 -5.59
CA GLY A 18 11.61 -2.02 -5.96
C GLY A 18 11.17 -1.97 -7.43
N GLY A 19 10.88 -3.14 -8.00
CA GLY A 19 10.22 -3.23 -9.31
C GLY A 19 8.75 -2.80 -9.26
N GLU A 20 8.16 -2.53 -10.43
CA GLU A 20 6.72 -2.29 -10.56
C GLU A 20 5.93 -3.52 -10.13
N ARG A 21 4.88 -3.29 -9.34
CA ARG A 21 3.91 -4.28 -8.89
C ARG A 21 2.54 -3.92 -9.45
N ILE A 22 1.70 -4.94 -9.66
CA ILE A 22 0.37 -4.77 -10.26
C ILE A 22 -0.66 -5.41 -9.34
N TYR A 23 -1.66 -4.62 -8.94
CA TYR A 23 -2.86 -5.09 -8.28
C TYR A 23 -4.08 -4.93 -9.21
N LYS A 24 -4.91 -5.96 -9.25
CA LYS A 24 -6.06 -6.10 -10.15
C LYS A 24 -7.31 -6.36 -9.30
N THR A 25 -8.40 -5.66 -9.56
CA THR A 25 -9.65 -5.83 -8.82
C THR A 25 -10.88 -5.68 -9.71
N GLU A 26 -11.90 -6.47 -9.42
CA GLU A 26 -13.23 -6.41 -10.05
C GLU A 26 -14.14 -5.37 -9.37
N LEU A 27 -13.68 -4.77 -8.26
CA LEU A 27 -14.41 -3.79 -7.48
C LEU A 27 -14.10 -2.38 -7.96
N SER A 28 -15.14 -1.56 -8.14
CA SER A 28 -15.03 -0.14 -8.50
C SER A 28 -16.25 0.65 -8.01
N PRO A 29 -16.10 1.91 -7.54
CA PRO A 29 -14.86 2.72 -7.48
C PRO A 29 -13.86 2.20 -6.44
N VAL A 30 -12.58 2.52 -6.64
CA VAL A 30 -11.53 2.35 -5.62
C VAL A 30 -10.92 3.70 -5.24
N ASP A 31 -10.51 3.77 -3.98
CA ASP A 31 -9.73 4.88 -3.42
C ASP A 31 -8.33 4.38 -3.06
N ILE A 32 -7.31 5.16 -3.42
CA ILE A 32 -5.91 4.85 -3.14
C ILE A 32 -5.43 5.87 -2.12
N GLU A 33 -4.93 5.37 -1.00
CA GLU A 33 -4.35 6.15 0.08
C GLU A 33 -2.88 5.78 0.22
N ILE A 34 -2.00 6.79 0.22
CA ILE A 34 -0.58 6.61 0.52
C ILE A 34 -0.35 7.10 1.94
N LEU A 35 0.04 6.18 2.80
CA LEU A 35 0.43 6.50 4.17
C LEU A 35 1.95 6.53 4.25
N ASN A 36 2.48 7.59 4.82
CA ASN A 36 3.90 7.80 4.95
C ASN A 36 4.29 7.62 6.41
N GLY A 37 5.40 6.94 6.62
CA GLY A 37 5.99 6.82 7.92
C GLY A 37 5.11 6.16 8.97
N ALA A 38 5.03 6.77 10.15
CA ALA A 38 4.29 6.23 11.28
C ALA A 38 2.80 6.03 10.99
N ASP A 39 2.22 6.81 10.06
CA ASP A 39 0.81 6.66 9.66
C ASP A 39 0.55 5.33 8.93
N SER A 40 1.60 4.62 8.49
CA SER A 40 1.48 3.30 7.89
C SER A 40 1.32 2.16 8.91
N PHE A 41 1.45 2.43 10.21
CA PHE A 41 1.19 1.42 11.24
C PHE A 41 -0.31 1.14 11.38
N GLU A 42 -0.70 -0.14 11.35
CA GLU A 42 -2.06 -0.60 11.64
C GLU A 42 -2.04 -1.48 12.89
N GLY A 43 -2.91 -1.20 13.86
CA GLY A 43 -2.90 -1.85 15.18
C GLY A 43 -2.61 -0.91 16.35
N ASN A 44 -2.68 0.39 16.08
CA ASN A 44 -2.51 1.47 17.03
C ASN A 44 -3.40 1.27 18.26
N THR A 45 -2.83 1.43 19.44
CA THR A 45 -3.57 1.53 20.69
C THR A 45 -3.94 3.00 20.96
N GLU A 46 -4.58 3.25 22.09
CA GLU A 46 -4.80 4.60 22.60
C GLU A 46 -3.49 5.36 22.90
N ASN A 47 -2.36 4.65 23.02
CA ASN A 47 -1.04 5.23 23.26
C ASN A 47 -0.31 5.64 21.97
N PHE A 48 -0.87 5.43 20.79
CA PHE A 48 -0.18 5.73 19.54
C PHE A 48 0.06 7.23 19.32
N SER A 49 1.25 7.54 18.81
CA SER A 49 1.63 8.87 18.31
C SER A 49 2.37 8.74 16.98
N SER A 50 1.87 9.40 15.93
CA SER A 50 2.52 9.43 14.62
C SER A 50 3.87 10.19 14.63
N GLU A 51 4.07 11.07 15.61
CA GLU A 51 5.34 11.78 15.83
C GLU A 51 6.28 11.00 16.77
N GLY A 52 5.78 9.95 17.42
CA GLY A 52 6.46 9.20 18.48
C GLY A 52 6.59 9.96 19.80
N PHE A 53 7.08 9.27 20.82
CA PHE A 53 7.39 9.80 22.16
C PHE A 53 8.49 8.94 22.82
N GLN A 54 9.17 9.50 23.83
CA GLN A 54 10.06 8.71 24.68
C GLN A 54 9.25 8.03 25.78
N LEU A 55 9.52 6.74 25.97
CA LEU A 55 9.03 5.90 27.04
C LEU A 55 10.20 5.55 27.97
N THR A 56 10.05 5.83 29.25
CA THR A 56 10.99 5.45 30.31
C THR A 56 10.35 4.39 31.20
N PHE A 57 11.07 3.31 31.50
CA PHE A 57 10.57 2.23 32.37
C PHE A 57 11.71 1.47 33.05
N TYR A 58 11.43 0.82 34.17
CA TYR A 58 12.34 -0.08 34.87
C TYR A 58 12.12 -1.53 34.43
N SER A 59 13.20 -2.24 34.07
CA SER A 59 13.16 -3.67 33.79
C SER A 59 13.71 -4.47 34.98
N PRO A 60 12.89 -5.31 35.65
CA PRO A 60 13.37 -6.14 36.76
C PRO A 60 14.41 -7.17 36.31
N ASN A 61 14.38 -7.61 35.05
CA ASN A 61 15.36 -8.58 34.52
C ASN A 61 16.77 -7.98 34.41
N ASN A 62 16.88 -6.67 34.22
CA ASN A 62 18.14 -5.96 34.01
C ASN A 62 18.53 -5.03 35.15
N PHE A 63 17.66 -4.88 36.16
CA PHE A 63 17.83 -4.01 37.33
C PHE A 63 18.20 -2.55 36.99
N LYS A 64 17.63 -2.01 35.91
CA LYS A 64 17.90 -0.63 35.47
C LYS A 64 16.72 -0.02 34.73
N TYR A 65 16.74 1.31 34.62
CA TYR A 65 15.84 2.07 33.76
C TYR A 65 16.32 2.03 32.30
N PHE A 66 15.35 2.05 31.39
CA PHE A 66 15.53 2.14 29.96
C PHE A 66 14.75 3.33 29.43
N ASP A 67 15.34 4.01 28.46
CA ASP A 67 14.67 5.04 27.67
C ASP A 67 14.61 4.57 26.22
N VAL A 68 13.41 4.52 25.64
CA VAL A 68 13.20 4.15 24.23
C VAL A 68 12.26 5.14 23.57
N VAL A 69 12.50 5.48 22.30
CA VAL A 69 11.59 6.33 21.53
C VAL A 69 10.75 5.43 20.63
N VAL A 70 9.42 5.53 20.77
CA VAL A 70 8.46 4.59 20.18
C VAL A 70 7.28 5.36 19.57
N LEU A 71 6.58 4.72 18.65
CA LEU A 71 5.32 5.19 18.07
C LEU A 71 4.11 4.73 18.89
N ASP A 72 4.22 3.58 19.56
CA ASP A 72 3.15 2.98 20.35
C ASP A 72 3.74 2.01 21.38
N TYR A 73 2.98 1.70 22.42
CA TYR A 73 3.29 0.64 23.37
C TYR A 73 2.02 -0.01 23.93
N ARG A 74 2.15 -1.26 24.38
CA ARG A 74 1.13 -1.96 25.15
C ARG A 74 1.77 -2.88 26.17
N ILE A 75 1.03 -3.15 27.24
CA ILE A 75 1.42 -4.08 28.29
C ILE A 75 0.59 -5.36 28.10
N LYS A 76 1.25 -6.51 28.08
CA LYS A 76 0.62 -7.83 28.08
C LYS A 76 0.89 -8.52 29.41
N ASP A 77 -0.13 -9.20 29.94
CA ASP A 77 0.01 -10.11 31.07
C ASP A 77 0.00 -11.55 30.53
N ILE A 78 1.17 -12.18 30.51
CA ILE A 78 1.36 -13.59 30.14
C ILE A 78 1.94 -14.40 31.30
N GLY A 79 1.65 -13.99 32.54
CA GLY A 79 2.29 -14.49 33.77
C GLY A 79 3.39 -13.57 34.30
N TYR A 80 3.84 -12.64 33.45
CA TYR A 80 4.61 -11.44 33.78
C TYR A 80 4.04 -10.26 32.99
N LEU A 81 4.31 -9.05 33.47
CA LEU A 81 3.95 -7.82 32.76
C LEU A 81 5.05 -7.48 31.77
N ASP A 82 4.76 -7.74 30.50
CA ASP A 82 5.67 -7.51 29.40
C ASP A 82 5.23 -6.32 28.56
N LEU A 83 6.21 -5.47 28.23
CA LEU A 83 6.07 -4.35 27.33
C LEU A 83 6.33 -4.81 25.89
N GLU A 84 5.36 -4.56 25.02
CA GLU A 84 5.54 -4.56 23.58
C GLU A 84 5.52 -3.13 23.07
N VAL A 85 6.40 -2.82 22.13
CA VAL A 85 6.53 -1.48 21.56
C VAL A 85 6.49 -1.53 20.04
N VAL A 86 6.16 -0.39 19.44
CA VAL A 86 6.33 -0.13 18.01
C VAL A 86 7.41 0.90 17.90
N SER A 87 8.61 0.49 17.48
CA SER A 87 9.75 1.40 17.35
C SER A 87 9.54 2.43 16.23
N CYS A 88 10.28 3.54 16.29
CA CYS A 88 10.29 4.52 15.21
C CYS A 88 10.62 3.87 13.84
N GLY A 89 9.73 4.06 12.86
CA GLY A 89 9.88 3.52 11.50
C GLY A 89 9.42 2.07 11.32
N GLU A 90 9.00 1.41 12.40
CA GLU A 90 8.37 0.10 12.31
C GLU A 90 6.87 0.22 12.02
N THR A 91 6.35 -0.82 11.38
CA THR A 91 4.93 -0.96 11.00
C THR A 91 4.28 -2.17 11.65
N THR A 92 4.96 -2.80 12.60
CA THR A 92 4.49 -3.94 13.38
C THR A 92 5.00 -3.83 14.81
N TRP A 93 4.31 -4.50 15.72
CA TRP A 93 4.80 -4.68 17.09
C TRP A 93 6.14 -5.41 17.07
N SER A 94 7.06 -5.00 17.95
CA SER A 94 8.32 -5.72 18.18
C SER A 94 8.03 -7.16 18.61
N ASP A 95 8.73 -8.12 18.00
CA ASP A 95 8.71 -9.53 18.44
C ASP A 95 9.41 -9.72 19.80
N THR A 96 10.13 -8.70 20.28
CA THR A 96 10.82 -8.73 21.57
C THR A 96 9.90 -8.20 22.67
N MET A 97 9.59 -9.07 23.63
CA MET A 97 8.87 -8.73 24.86
C MET A 97 9.88 -8.32 25.94
N ILE A 98 9.63 -7.21 26.61
CA ILE A 98 10.50 -6.71 27.70
C ILE A 98 9.72 -6.75 29.00
N THR A 99 10.15 -7.57 29.96
CA THR A 99 9.53 -7.55 31.29
C THR A 99 9.82 -6.24 32.00
N ILE A 100 8.77 -5.64 32.57
CA ILE A 100 8.79 -4.30 33.18
C ILE A 100 8.10 -4.27 34.55
N ASP A 101 8.40 -3.25 35.35
CA ASP A 101 7.51 -2.80 36.41
C ASP A 101 6.56 -1.73 35.85
N PRO A 102 5.25 -2.00 35.71
CA PRO A 102 4.30 -1.07 35.09
C PRO A 102 4.18 0.26 35.84
N ASN A 103 4.50 0.30 37.14
CA ASN A 103 4.38 1.52 37.95
C ASN A 103 5.51 2.52 37.68
N THR A 104 6.51 2.11 36.89
CA THR A 104 7.67 2.93 36.56
C THR A 104 7.59 3.57 35.17
N ILE A 105 6.49 3.30 34.44
CA ILE A 105 6.30 3.86 33.10
C ILE A 105 6.10 5.37 33.18
N SER A 106 6.91 6.11 32.43
CA SER A 106 6.79 7.54 32.22
C SER A 106 6.89 7.86 30.73
N ILE A 107 6.08 8.83 30.28
CA ILE A 107 6.01 9.25 28.88
C ILE A 107 6.49 10.69 28.77
N ASN A 108 7.43 10.93 27.85
CA ASN A 108 7.87 12.26 27.48
C ASN A 108 7.52 12.55 26.01
N PRO A 109 6.44 13.31 25.74
CA PRO A 109 5.97 13.56 24.37
C PRO A 109 6.83 14.59 23.61
N ASN A 110 7.77 15.25 24.27
CA ASN A 110 8.64 16.25 23.63
C ASN A 110 9.81 15.61 22.87
N ILE A 111 10.13 14.34 23.17
CA ILE A 111 11.16 13.59 22.47
C ILE A 111 10.48 12.71 21.43
N ARG A 112 10.59 13.14 20.18
CA ARG A 112 9.91 12.55 19.03
C ARG A 112 10.80 11.55 18.31
N CYS A 113 10.21 10.71 17.48
CA CYS A 113 10.97 9.88 16.56
C CYS A 113 11.87 10.75 15.68
N PRO A 114 13.14 10.38 15.46
CA PRO A 114 13.94 11.04 14.44
C PRO A 114 13.21 10.91 13.10
N ILE A 115 13.28 11.94 12.25
CA ILE A 115 12.62 11.96 10.93
C ILE A 115 13.33 10.93 10.05
N VAL A 116 12.97 9.67 10.20
CA VAL A 116 13.49 8.53 9.46
C VAL A 116 12.35 7.55 9.37
N THR A 117 11.45 7.84 8.48
CA THR A 117 10.54 6.81 8.03
C THR A 117 10.54 6.84 6.52
N ASP A 118 11.63 6.30 5.96
CA ASP A 118 11.73 5.98 4.54
C ASP A 118 10.69 4.90 4.14
N GLN A 119 9.66 4.61 4.94
CA GLN A 119 8.63 3.64 4.62
C GLN A 119 7.34 4.35 4.22
N CYS A 120 6.64 3.74 3.26
CA CYS A 120 5.30 4.13 2.89
C CYS A 120 4.46 2.89 2.59
N MET A 121 3.16 3.03 2.78
CA MET A 121 2.17 1.99 2.53
C MET A 121 1.14 2.50 1.53
N ILE A 122 0.85 1.67 0.55
CA ILE A 122 -0.30 1.86 -0.35
C ILE A 122 -1.48 1.09 0.24
N LYS A 123 -2.61 1.77 0.45
CA LYS A 123 -3.90 1.16 0.80
C LYS A 123 -4.88 1.40 -0.33
N ILE A 124 -5.53 0.32 -0.78
CA ILE A 124 -6.58 0.37 -1.79
C ILE A 124 -7.89 0.01 -1.09
N LYS A 125 -8.86 0.92 -1.14
CA LYS A 125 -10.16 0.80 -0.47
C LYS A 125 -11.30 0.72 -1.48
N HIS A 126 -12.35 -0.01 -1.13
CA HIS A 126 -13.64 -0.02 -1.82
C HIS A 126 -14.76 0.18 -0.80
N ASN A 127 -15.62 1.18 -1.02
CA ASN A 127 -16.68 1.57 -0.08
C ASN A 127 -16.17 1.77 1.36
N GLY A 128 -15.01 2.41 1.51
CA GLY A 128 -14.36 2.65 2.81
C GLY A 128 -13.60 1.46 3.40
N ASN A 129 -13.76 0.24 2.87
CA ASN A 129 -13.08 -0.95 3.36
C ASN A 129 -11.77 -1.20 2.60
N THR A 130 -10.67 -1.47 3.32
CA THR A 130 -9.39 -1.84 2.71
C THR A 130 -9.49 -3.21 2.06
N ILE A 131 -9.27 -3.28 0.74
CA ILE A 131 -9.26 -4.53 -0.05
C ILE A 131 -7.85 -4.98 -0.42
N PHE A 132 -6.87 -4.07 -0.38
CA PHE A 132 -5.48 -4.39 -0.60
C PHE A 132 -4.57 -3.41 0.13
N ARG A 133 -3.40 -3.91 0.53
CA ARG A 133 -2.33 -3.12 1.13
C ARG A 133 -0.97 -3.70 0.78
N ASP A 134 0.01 -2.83 0.61
CA ASP A 134 1.41 -3.22 0.48
C ASP A 134 2.33 -2.12 1.02
N LYS A 135 3.55 -2.47 1.41
CA LYS A 135 4.52 -1.56 2.03
C LYS A 135 5.91 -1.67 1.42
N GLY A 136 6.65 -0.57 1.47
CA GLY A 136 8.04 -0.54 1.03
C GLY A 136 8.67 0.82 1.24
N LYS A 137 9.84 1.01 0.62
CA LYS A 137 10.64 2.23 0.79
C LYS A 137 10.06 3.41 0.00
N GLN A 138 10.10 4.62 0.55
CA GLN A 138 9.72 5.87 -0.11
C GLN A 138 10.68 6.27 -1.23
N PRO A 139 10.19 6.91 -2.31
CA PRO A 139 8.78 7.27 -2.56
C PRO A 139 7.88 6.08 -2.97
N CYS A 140 6.60 6.17 -2.60
CA CYS A 140 5.52 5.32 -3.10
C CYS A 140 4.92 5.95 -4.35
N ASN A 141 5.11 5.32 -5.51
CA ASN A 141 4.48 5.77 -6.75
C ASN A 141 3.33 4.84 -7.10
N TYR A 142 2.25 5.38 -7.66
CA TYR A 142 1.17 4.57 -8.21
C TYR A 142 0.52 5.24 -9.41
N THR A 143 -0.05 4.41 -10.28
CA THR A 143 -0.96 4.82 -11.34
C THR A 143 -2.19 3.92 -11.33
N VAL A 144 -3.34 4.49 -11.67
CA VAL A 144 -4.60 3.76 -11.76
C VAL A 144 -5.06 3.81 -13.19
N GLN A 145 -5.24 2.63 -13.79
CA GLN A 145 -5.90 2.48 -15.06
C GLN A 145 -7.32 1.98 -14.80
N CYS A 146 -8.28 2.85 -15.05
CA CYS A 146 -9.70 2.54 -15.04
C CYS A 146 -10.12 2.08 -16.45
N GLY A 147 -11.16 1.26 -16.55
CA GLY A 147 -11.64 0.69 -17.81
C GLY A 147 -11.64 1.70 -18.97
N ARG A 148 -11.25 1.22 -20.16
CA ARG A 148 -10.92 1.94 -21.42
C ARG A 148 -9.44 1.92 -21.77
N CYS A 149 -9.21 1.94 -23.07
CA CYS A 149 -7.88 2.07 -23.63
C CYS A 149 -7.43 3.53 -23.67
N PRO A 150 -6.11 3.78 -23.53
CA PRO A 150 -5.55 5.11 -23.72
C PRO A 150 -5.97 5.72 -25.06
N GLU A 151 -5.90 7.04 -25.17
CA GLU A 151 -6.15 7.72 -26.45
C GLU A 151 -5.21 7.17 -27.54
N GLY A 152 -5.75 6.90 -28.73
CA GLY A 152 -5.05 6.22 -29.82
C GLY A 152 -5.14 4.68 -29.78
N GLN A 153 -5.68 4.09 -28.71
CA GLN A 153 -5.91 2.66 -28.60
C GLN A 153 -7.40 2.29 -28.57
N CYS A 154 -7.70 1.17 -29.22
CA CYS A 154 -9.04 0.62 -29.38
C CYS A 154 -9.24 -0.53 -28.41
N GLU A 155 -10.38 -0.55 -27.74
CA GLU A 155 -10.74 -1.61 -26.81
C GLU A 155 -11.20 -2.86 -27.58
N CYS A 156 -10.65 -4.01 -27.23
CA CYS A 156 -11.04 -5.32 -27.75
C CYS A 156 -11.48 -6.22 -26.60
N SER A 157 -12.55 -6.99 -26.77
CA SER A 157 -13.03 -7.89 -25.72
C SER A 157 -12.14 -9.14 -25.64
N THR A 158 -11.77 -9.54 -24.42
CA THR A 158 -11.03 -10.80 -24.19
C THR A 158 -11.61 -11.56 -23.00
N PRO A 159 -11.48 -12.89 -22.96
CA PRO A 159 -11.91 -13.68 -21.79
C PRO A 159 -11.00 -13.49 -20.57
N ASN A 160 -9.82 -12.90 -20.74
CA ASN A 160 -8.83 -12.73 -19.67
C ASN A 160 -9.03 -11.38 -18.98
N TYR A 161 -8.77 -11.29 -17.67
CA TYR A 161 -8.76 -10.02 -16.94
C TYR A 161 -7.85 -8.98 -17.63
N PRO A 162 -8.29 -7.72 -17.83
CA PRO A 162 -9.50 -7.06 -17.28
C PRO A 162 -10.80 -7.26 -18.10
N GLY A 163 -10.89 -8.28 -18.94
CA GLY A 163 -12.02 -8.49 -19.86
C GLY A 163 -11.89 -7.71 -21.17
N TYR A 164 -10.82 -6.92 -21.29
CA TYR A 164 -10.49 -6.17 -22.49
C TYR A 164 -8.98 -6.12 -22.73
N CYS A 165 -8.62 -5.93 -24.00
CA CYS A 165 -7.29 -5.57 -24.46
C CYS A 165 -7.30 -4.18 -25.09
N CYS A 166 -6.12 -3.60 -25.25
CA CYS A 166 -5.92 -2.34 -25.95
C CYS A 166 -4.95 -2.56 -27.09
N VAL A 167 -5.40 -2.23 -28.29
CA VAL A 167 -4.62 -2.33 -29.53
C VAL A 167 -4.51 -0.96 -30.18
N ASP A 168 -3.44 -0.69 -30.91
CA ASP A 168 -3.30 0.58 -31.63
C ASP A 168 -4.40 0.70 -32.70
N CYS A 169 -5.22 1.76 -32.62
CA CYS A 169 -6.33 1.93 -33.55
C CYS A 169 -5.84 2.17 -34.99
N ALA A 170 -4.70 2.84 -35.17
CA ALA A 170 -4.17 3.17 -36.49
C ALA A 170 -3.58 1.94 -37.18
N GLU A 171 -2.87 1.09 -36.43
CA GLU A 171 -2.39 -0.21 -36.89
C GLU A 171 -3.57 -1.10 -37.30
N LEU A 172 -4.55 -1.26 -36.41
CA LEU A 172 -5.75 -2.07 -36.67
C LEU A 172 -6.52 -1.56 -37.90
N ALA A 173 -6.66 -0.23 -38.06
CA ALA A 173 -7.29 0.36 -39.25
C ALA A 173 -6.50 0.08 -40.53
N GLY A 174 -5.16 0.09 -40.46
CA GLY A 174 -4.27 -0.27 -41.55
C GLY A 174 -4.46 -1.73 -41.99
N GLU A 175 -4.50 -2.66 -41.03
CA GLU A 175 -4.72 -4.09 -41.30
C GLU A 175 -6.10 -4.34 -41.92
N ILE A 176 -7.17 -3.75 -41.37
CA ILE A 176 -8.53 -3.86 -41.93
C ILE A 176 -8.56 -3.34 -43.38
N LYS A 177 -7.89 -2.23 -43.66
CA LYS A 177 -7.78 -1.68 -45.03
C LYS A 177 -7.03 -2.64 -45.97
N GLY A 178 -5.96 -3.27 -45.48
CA GLY A 178 -5.22 -4.31 -46.21
C GLY A 178 -6.09 -5.51 -46.55
N ILE A 179 -6.77 -6.09 -45.55
CA ILE A 179 -7.69 -7.23 -45.72
C ILE A 179 -8.81 -6.86 -46.72
N ARG A 180 -9.39 -5.66 -46.59
CA ARG A 180 -10.45 -5.19 -47.49
C ARG A 180 -9.97 -5.14 -48.94
N ASN A 181 -8.74 -4.69 -49.19
CA ASN A 181 -8.17 -4.63 -50.53
C ASN A 181 -7.95 -6.03 -51.12
N LEU A 182 -7.47 -6.97 -50.31
CA LEU A 182 -7.29 -8.38 -50.72
C LEU A 182 -8.63 -9.04 -51.07
N VAL A 183 -9.66 -8.89 -50.22
CA VAL A 183 -11.00 -9.43 -50.50
C VAL A 183 -11.57 -8.84 -51.79
N ARG A 184 -11.30 -7.56 -52.08
CA ARG A 184 -11.73 -6.90 -53.31
C ARG A 184 -10.99 -7.41 -54.55
N SER A 185 -9.70 -7.75 -54.47
CA SER A 185 -8.96 -8.32 -55.61
C SER A 185 -9.46 -9.72 -55.93
N LEU A 186 -9.67 -10.56 -54.90
CA LEU A 186 -10.21 -11.91 -55.05
C LEU A 186 -11.61 -11.90 -55.67
N LYS A 187 -12.48 -10.98 -55.24
CA LYS A 187 -13.83 -10.81 -55.83
C LYS A 187 -13.78 -10.39 -57.30
N ASN A 188 -12.74 -9.65 -57.71
CA ASN A 188 -12.57 -9.14 -59.06
C ASN A 188 -11.73 -10.08 -59.97
N GLY A 189 -11.43 -11.30 -59.51
CA GLY A 189 -10.79 -12.34 -60.34
C GLY A 189 -9.29 -12.13 -60.59
N ARG A 190 -8.58 -11.50 -59.64
CA ARG A 190 -7.11 -11.48 -59.57
C ARG A 190 -6.60 -12.23 -58.36
#